data_AF-A0A950MHJ2-F1
#
_entry.id   AF-A0A950MHJ2-F1
#
_cell.length_a   1.000
_cell.length_b   1.000
_cell.length_c   1.000
_cell.angle_alpha   90.00
_cell.angle_beta   90.00
_cell.angle_gamma   90.00
#
_symmetry.space_group_name_H-M   'P 1'
#
loop_
_entity.id
_entity.type
_entity.pdbx_description
1 polymer ?
#
loop_
_entity_poly.entity_id
_entity_poly.type
_entity_poly.pdbx_seq_one_letter_code
_entity_poly.pdbx_strand_id
1 'polypeptide(L)'
;MDLTNLFACAAVPPHGANIPRYCDRAVDRALERFDATYDEAAQRDALRFVQERLARDVPTIVTDAREDVFAYNDDLHGFRPNHVTAFDDLVDADI
;
A
#
# COMPACT_ATOMS: atom_id res chain seq x y z
N MET A 1 -3.97 -2.60 -1.05
CA MET A 1 -3.48 -1.33 -0.48
C MET A 1 -3.54 -0.27 -1.56
N ASP A 2 -4.10 0.89 -1.27
CA ASP A 2 -4.08 2.04 -2.17
C ASP A 2 -2.63 2.57 -2.34
N LEU A 3 -2.25 2.87 -3.58
CA LEU A 3 -0.92 3.34 -3.96
C LEU A 3 -0.91 4.81 -4.40
N THR A 4 -2.05 5.50 -4.36
CA THR A 4 -2.25 6.87 -4.86
C THR A 4 -1.29 7.86 -4.23
N ASN A 5 -1.17 7.85 -2.90
CA ASN A 5 -0.28 8.79 -2.19
C ASN A 5 1.22 8.62 -2.55
N LEU A 6 1.61 7.46 -3.08
CA LEU A 6 3.00 7.13 -3.40
C LEU A 6 3.34 7.34 -4.88
N PHE A 7 2.38 7.15 -5.79
CA PHE A 7 2.67 7.07 -7.22
C PHE A 7 1.73 7.85 -8.15
N ALA A 8 0.64 8.45 -7.65
CA ALA A 8 -0.17 9.32 -8.48
C ALA A 8 0.56 10.62 -8.84
N CYS A 9 0.33 11.16 -10.03
CA CYS A 9 0.93 12.41 -10.47
C CYS A 9 0.55 13.59 -9.55
N ALA A 10 -0.67 13.57 -8.99
CA ALA A 10 -1.14 14.61 -8.07
C ALA A 10 -0.52 14.52 -6.66
N ALA A 11 0.12 13.39 -6.32
CA ALA A 11 0.73 13.15 -5.02
C ALA A 11 2.20 13.58 -4.94
N VAL A 12 2.72 14.28 -5.95
CA VAL A 12 4.06 14.89 -5.91
C VAL A 12 4.11 15.93 -4.78
N PRO A 13 5.18 15.97 -3.95
CA PRO A 13 5.32 16.97 -2.90
C PRO A 13 5.09 18.40 -3.42
N PRO A 14 4.36 19.26 -2.67
CA PRO A 14 3.96 19.09 -1.26
C PRO A 14 2.63 18.35 -1.03
N HIS A 15 2.00 17.80 -2.06
CA HIS A 15 0.63 17.29 -1.98
C HIS A 15 0.52 15.81 -1.57
N GLY A 16 1.65 15.09 -1.50
CA GLY A 16 1.69 13.68 -1.12
C GLY A 16 3.10 13.14 -0.96
N ALA A 17 3.20 11.81 -0.89
CA ALA A 17 4.43 11.07 -0.62
C ALA A 17 5.10 10.49 -1.89
N ASN A 18 4.76 10.98 -3.09
CA ASN A 18 5.45 10.61 -4.33
C ASN A 18 6.80 11.33 -4.43
N ILE A 19 7.73 10.96 -3.53
CA ILE A 19 9.09 11.46 -3.45
C ILE A 19 9.88 11.25 -4.76
N PRO A 20 9.75 10.10 -5.46
CA PRO A 20 10.43 9.90 -6.75
C PRO A 20 9.91 10.81 -7.88
N ARG A 21 8.79 11.51 -7.67
CA ARG A 21 8.12 12.35 -8.67
C ARG A 21 7.70 11.58 -9.92
N TYR A 22 7.36 10.29 -9.75
CA TYR A 22 6.87 9.45 -10.84
C TYR A 22 5.53 9.99 -11.36
N CYS A 23 5.32 9.96 -12.68
CA CYS A 23 4.05 10.37 -13.26
C CYS A 23 3.76 9.63 -14.56
N ASP A 24 2.75 8.76 -14.54
CA ASP A 24 2.18 8.10 -15.70
C ASP A 24 0.66 8.20 -15.65
N ARG A 25 0.05 8.80 -16.68
CA ARG A 25 -1.40 8.95 -16.79
C ARG A 25 -2.16 7.63 -16.91
N ALA A 26 -1.51 6.57 -17.39
CA ALA A 26 -2.11 5.24 -17.38
C ALA A 26 -2.18 4.66 -15.96
N VAL A 27 -1.17 4.94 -15.13
CA VAL A 27 -1.19 4.58 -13.70
C VAL A 27 -2.24 5.41 -12.95
N ASP A 28 -2.31 6.73 -13.17
CA ASP A 28 -3.38 7.58 -12.57
C ASP A 28 -4.77 6.99 -12.85
N ARG A 29 -5.08 6.68 -14.12
CA ARG A 29 -6.38 6.10 -14.50
C ARG A 29 -6.66 4.74 -13.87
N ALA A 30 -5.63 3.93 -13.64
CA ALA A 30 -5.79 2.63 -12.99
C ALA A 30 -6.07 2.81 -11.49
N LEU A 31 -5.40 3.75 -10.83
CA LEU A 31 -5.66 4.10 -9.44
C LEU A 31 -7.06 4.69 -9.25
N GLU A 32 -7.49 5.58 -10.14
CA GLU A 32 -8.87 6.09 -10.15
C GLU A 32 -9.91 4.96 -10.29
N ARG A 33 -9.64 3.94 -11.12
CA ARG A 33 -10.53 2.77 -11.24
C ARG A 33 -10.55 1.92 -9.98
N PHE A 34 -9.41 1.76 -9.32
CA PHE A 34 -9.32 1.06 -8.04
C PHE A 34 -10.19 1.76 -6.98
N ASP A 35 -10.11 3.09 -6.88
CA ASP A 35 -10.87 3.88 -5.90
C ASP A 35 -12.37 3.96 -6.23
N ALA A 36 -12.73 3.90 -7.51
CA ALA A 36 -14.12 4.04 -7.96
C ALA A 36 -14.97 2.75 -7.85
N THR A 37 -14.42 1.65 -7.35
CA THR A 37 -15.12 0.36 -7.28
C THR A 37 -14.92 -0.34 -5.93
N TYR A 38 -15.93 -1.11 -5.51
CA TYR A 38 -15.86 -2.02 -4.36
C TYR A 38 -15.74 -3.49 -4.79
N ASP A 39 -15.76 -3.77 -6.09
CA ASP A 39 -15.55 -5.12 -6.60
C ASP A 39 -14.07 -5.51 -6.44
N GLU A 40 -13.82 -6.53 -5.62
CA GLU A 40 -12.46 -6.97 -5.27
C GLU A 40 -11.67 -7.47 -6.49
N ALA A 41 -12.33 -8.11 -7.46
CA ALA A 41 -11.66 -8.58 -8.67
C ALA A 41 -11.22 -7.41 -9.54
N ALA A 42 -12.07 -6.40 -9.71
CA ALA A 42 -11.75 -5.17 -10.42
C ALA A 42 -10.63 -4.37 -9.74
N GLN A 43 -10.65 -4.31 -8.40
CA GLN A 43 -9.57 -3.69 -7.63
C GLN A 43 -8.24 -4.42 -7.83
N ARG A 44 -8.23 -5.75 -7.77
CA ARG A 44 -7.03 -6.57 -8.02
C ARG A 44 -6.49 -6.37 -9.42
N ASP A 45 -7.35 -6.31 -10.43
CA ASP A 45 -6.95 -6.12 -11.81
C ASP A 45 -6.32 -4.73 -12.04
N ALA A 46 -6.90 -3.68 -11.45
CA ALA A 46 -6.35 -2.33 -11.50
C ALA A 46 -4.98 -2.24 -10.82
N LEU A 47 -4.82 -2.82 -9.62
CA LEU A 47 -3.54 -2.83 -8.90
C LEU A 47 -2.49 -3.69 -9.58
N ARG A 48 -2.87 -4.83 -10.19
CA ARG A 48 -1.94 -5.65 -10.98
C ARG A 48 -1.33 -4.83 -12.11
N PHE A 49 -2.17 -4.10 -12.85
CA PHE A 49 -1.68 -3.20 -13.89
C PHE A 49 -0.71 -2.15 -13.33
N VAL A 50 -1.05 -1.51 -12.20
CA VAL A 50 -0.15 -0.52 -11.57
C VAL A 50 1.20 -1.14 -11.21
N GLN A 51 1.22 -2.29 -10.54
CA GLN A 51 2.45 -2.95 -10.11
C GLN A 51 3.33 -3.37 -11.29
N GLU A 52 2.74 -3.92 -12.37
CA GLU A 52 3.46 -4.24 -13.60
C GLU A 52 4.07 -2.99 -14.24
N ARG A 53 3.34 -1.86 -14.24
CA ARG A 53 3.85 -0.60 -14.78
C ARG A 53 5.02 -0.06 -13.95
N LEU A 54 4.91 -0.09 -12.62
CA LEU A 54 5.99 0.32 -11.71
C LEU A 54 7.22 -0.58 -11.85
N ALA A 55 7.04 -1.90 -11.98
CA ALA A 55 8.15 -2.83 -12.19
C ALA A 55 8.88 -2.57 -13.52
N ARG A 56 8.14 -2.15 -14.57
CA ARG A 56 8.73 -1.80 -15.87
C ARG A 56 9.51 -0.48 -15.82
N ASP A 57 8.95 0.53 -15.18
CA ASP A 57 9.49 1.90 -15.21
C ASP A 57 10.48 2.18 -14.08
N VAL A 58 10.53 1.32 -13.07
CA VAL A 58 11.46 1.32 -11.92
C VAL A 58 11.60 2.71 -11.27
N PRO A 59 10.49 3.33 -10.81
CA PRO A 59 10.57 4.65 -10.16
C PRO A 59 11.23 4.58 -8.77
N THR A 60 11.29 3.38 -8.17
CA THR A 60 11.95 3.10 -6.91
C THR A 60 12.77 1.82 -7.02
N ILE A 61 13.80 1.70 -6.18
CA ILE A 61 14.54 0.45 -5.98
C ILE A 61 14.07 -0.12 -4.64
N VAL A 62 13.35 -1.23 -4.68
CA VAL A 62 12.90 -1.93 -3.47
C VAL A 62 14.10 -2.68 -2.88
N THR A 63 14.45 -2.40 -1.63
CA THR A 63 15.62 -2.99 -0.95
C THR A 63 15.26 -4.19 -0.09
N ASP A 64 14.15 -4.10 0.64
CA ASP A 64 13.70 -5.07 1.60
C ASP A 64 12.18 -4.95 1.83
N ALA A 65 11.59 -6.04 2.34
CA ALA A 65 10.31 -6.02 3.00
C ALA A 65 10.58 -6.35 4.47
N ARG A 66 10.20 -5.46 5.38
CA ARG A 66 10.49 -5.61 6.81
C ARG A 66 9.63 -6.71 7.42
N GLU A 67 10.25 -7.57 8.21
CA GLU A 67 9.58 -8.48 9.13
C GLU A 67 9.55 -7.84 10.51
N ASP A 68 8.37 -7.71 11.10
CA ASP A 68 8.22 -7.18 12.45
C ASP A 68 8.26 -8.32 13.47
N VAL A 69 9.22 -8.24 14.41
CA VAL A 69 9.43 -9.23 15.48
C VAL A 69 8.95 -8.66 16.80
N PHE A 70 8.04 -9.38 17.46
CA PHE A 70 7.40 -8.96 18.71
C PHE A 70 7.90 -9.80 19.90
N ALA A 71 8.11 -9.15 21.04
CA ALA A 71 8.44 -9.80 22.31
C ALA A 71 7.37 -9.46 23.36
N TYR A 72 6.82 -10.48 24.01
CA TYR A 72 5.78 -10.37 25.04
C TYR A 72 6.01 -11.38 26.17
N ASN A 73 5.33 -11.21 27.30
CA ASN A 73 5.39 -12.15 28.41
C ASN A 73 4.41 -13.31 28.23
N ASP A 74 4.62 -14.42 28.96
CA ASP A 74 3.79 -15.63 28.85
C ASP A 74 2.34 -15.42 29.33
N ASP A 75 2.07 -14.32 30.05
CA ASP A 75 0.74 -13.93 30.50
C ASP A 75 -0.12 -13.33 29.37
N LEU A 76 0.50 -12.95 28.23
CA LEU A 76 -0.23 -12.40 27.09
C LEU A 76 -0.86 -13.52 26.26
N HIS A 77 -2.18 -13.45 26.10
CA HIS A 77 -2.96 -14.43 25.35
C HIS A 77 -3.80 -13.75 24.28
N GLY A 78 -4.02 -14.45 23.16
CA GLY A 78 -4.86 -13.95 22.06
C GLY A 78 -4.21 -12.89 21.18
N PHE A 79 -2.92 -12.59 21.35
CA PHE A 79 -2.20 -11.62 20.54
C PHE A 79 -2.02 -12.11 19.09
N ARG A 80 -2.53 -11.35 18.12
CA ARG A 80 -2.43 -11.60 16.68
C ARG A 80 -2.03 -10.30 15.96
N PRO A 81 -0.73 -9.93 15.98
CA PRO A 81 -0.30 -8.65 15.44
C PRO A 81 -0.56 -8.55 13.94
N ASN A 82 -0.93 -7.35 13.48
CA ASN A 82 -1.16 -7.07 12.07
C ASN A 82 -0.09 -6.11 11.52
N HIS A 83 0.39 -6.40 10.31
CA HIS A 83 1.42 -5.63 9.60
C HIS A 83 1.00 -4.23 9.16
N VAL A 84 -0.28 -3.85 9.32
CA VAL A 84 -0.84 -2.64 8.70
C VAL A 84 -0.97 -1.47 9.68
N THR A 85 -1.00 -1.69 11.01
CA THR A 85 -0.99 -0.57 11.97
C THR A 85 -0.29 -0.92 13.29
N ALA A 86 0.36 0.08 13.90
CA ALA A 86 0.92 -0.05 15.25
C ALA A 86 -0.15 -0.04 16.37
N PHE A 87 -1.44 0.14 16.03
CA PHE A 87 -2.52 0.36 16.98
C PHE A 87 -3.63 -0.70 16.92
N ASP A 88 -3.79 -1.44 15.82
CA ASP A 88 -4.71 -2.58 15.75
C ASP A 88 -4.23 -3.73 16.62
N ASP A 89 -2.93 -3.81 16.89
CA ASP A 89 -2.36 -4.73 17.89
C ASP A 89 -2.94 -4.53 19.31
N LEU A 90 -3.59 -3.39 19.58
CA LEU A 90 -4.17 -3.03 20.89
C LEU A 90 -5.69 -3.23 20.97
N VAL A 91 -6.35 -3.62 19.88
CA VAL A 91 -7.80 -3.74 19.80
C VAL A 91 -8.16 -4.98 18.98
N ASP A 92 -9.22 -5.71 19.36
CA ASP A 92 -9.68 -6.89 18.60
C ASP A 92 -10.36 -6.44 17.29
N ALA A 93 -9.54 -5.95 16.36
CA ALA A 93 -9.95 -5.45 15.06
C ALA A 93 -9.58 -6.50 14.00
N ASP A 94 -10.56 -7.31 13.61
CA ASP A 94 -10.47 -8.10 12.37
C ASP A 94 -10.43 -7.13 11.18
N ILE A 95 -9.33 -7.16 10.41
CA ILE A 95 -9.18 -6.45 9.14
C ILE A 95 -9.22 -7.46 7.99
#